data_AF-A0A672LT98-F1
#
_entry.id   AF-A0A672LT98-F1
#
_cell.length_a   1.000
_cell.length_b   1.000
_cell.length_c   1.000
_cell.angle_alpha   90.00
_cell.angle_beta   90.00
_cell.angle_gamma   90.00
#
_symmetry.space_group_name_H-M   'P 1'
#
loop_
_entity.id
_entity.type
_entity.pdbx_description
1 polymer ?
#
loop_
_entity_poly.entity_id
_entity_poly.type
_entity_poly.pdbx_seq_one_letter_code
_entity_poly.pdbx_strand_id
1 'polypeptide(L)'
;MANAYFNLHVPGFEIESHLELQMFHDGGENLHPVFFQRTVTVIKVWDSRQKDTPVVNMEPVEGETKRDCWTVAFGHAFNDQDRCVCAGYDNGDIKLFDLRNMALRWETNIKNGVCSVEFDRKDINMNKLVATSLEGKFHVFDMRTQHPTKGFASVSEKAHKSTIWQVRHLPQNRDIFMTAGGAGNLHLWK
;
A
#
# COMPACT_ATOMS: atom_id res chain seq x y z
N MET A 1 46.61 4.13 -10.05
CA MET A 1 45.38 3.37 -9.72
C MET A 1 44.84 3.92 -8.41
N ALA A 2 43.67 4.56 -8.43
CA ALA A 2 43.03 5.09 -7.23
C ALA A 2 42.10 4.02 -6.65
N ASN A 3 42.34 3.60 -5.41
CA ASN A 3 41.44 2.70 -4.68
C ASN A 3 40.24 3.51 -4.18
N ALA A 4 39.04 3.18 -4.66
CA ALA A 4 37.81 3.70 -4.10
C ALA A 4 37.48 2.92 -2.82
N TYR A 5 37.57 3.59 -1.68
CA TYR A 5 37.07 3.07 -0.41
C TYR A 5 35.56 3.30 -0.35
N PHE A 6 34.78 2.23 -0.45
CA PHE A 6 33.34 2.29 -0.16
C PHE A 6 33.16 2.23 1.35
N ASN A 7 32.83 3.37 1.97
CA ASN A 7 32.34 3.41 3.35
C ASN A 7 30.91 2.86 3.40
N LEU A 8 30.77 1.56 3.61
CA LEU A 8 29.49 0.94 3.97
C LEU A 8 29.06 1.50 5.32
N HIS A 9 28.05 2.37 5.32
CA HIS A 9 27.42 2.84 6.54
C HIS A 9 26.71 1.66 7.23
N VAL A 10 26.83 1.59 8.55
CA VAL A 10 26.03 0.68 9.39
C VAL A 10 24.56 1.10 9.24
N PRO A 11 23.60 0.17 9.05
CA PRO A 11 22.19 0.52 8.95
C PRO A 11 21.72 1.28 10.19
N GLY A 12 21.03 2.40 10.02
CA GLY A 12 20.47 3.18 11.14
C GLY A 12 19.32 2.47 11.87
N PHE A 13 18.80 1.39 11.29
CA PHE A 13 17.79 0.48 11.83
C PHE A 13 17.88 -0.87 11.09
N GLU A 14 17.58 -1.97 11.78
CA GLU A 14 17.46 -3.31 11.21
C GLU A 14 16.01 -3.77 11.43
N ILE A 15 15.25 -3.99 10.36
CA ILE A 15 13.85 -4.41 10.43
C ILE A 15 13.73 -5.75 9.69
N GLU A 16 13.28 -6.78 10.41
CA GLU A 16 13.39 -8.20 10.03
C GLU A 16 12.37 -8.68 8.97
N SER A 17 11.47 -7.84 8.45
CA SER A 17 10.37 -8.30 7.57
C SER A 17 10.17 -7.41 6.33
N HIS A 18 9.35 -7.88 5.37
CA HIS A 18 9.06 -7.16 4.13
C HIS A 18 8.60 -5.71 4.40
N LEU A 19 9.46 -4.78 4.01
CA LEU A 19 9.26 -3.33 4.13
C LEU A 19 8.77 -2.77 2.80
N GLU A 20 7.74 -1.95 2.84
CA GLU A 20 7.52 -0.97 1.78
C GLU A 20 8.04 0.39 2.26
N LEU A 21 9.03 0.89 1.52
CA LEU A 21 9.70 2.16 1.77
C LEU A 21 8.96 3.28 1.05
N GLN A 22 8.64 4.35 1.77
CA GLN A 22 8.18 5.58 1.15
C GLN A 22 8.74 6.81 1.87
N MET A 23 9.15 7.81 1.08
CA MET A 23 9.62 9.10 1.57
C MET A 23 8.42 10.02 1.84
N PHE A 24 8.41 10.74 2.97
CA PHE A 24 7.31 11.61 3.36
C PHE A 24 7.72 13.08 3.35
N HIS A 25 6.78 13.94 2.96
CA HIS A 25 6.81 15.39 3.15
C HIS A 25 5.88 15.76 4.31
N ASP A 26 6.43 16.43 5.32
CA ASP A 26 5.74 16.79 6.56
C ASP A 26 5.08 18.20 6.48
N GLY A 27 4.78 18.72 5.29
CA GLY A 27 4.18 20.06 5.11
C GLY A 27 5.08 21.25 5.40
N GLY A 28 6.00 21.11 6.34
CA GLY A 28 7.22 21.89 6.43
C GLY A 28 8.29 21.28 5.52
N GLU A 29 9.30 22.06 5.16
CA GLU A 29 10.42 21.71 4.26
C GLU A 29 11.26 20.48 4.68
N ASN A 30 10.85 19.76 5.73
CA ASN A 30 11.50 18.57 6.22
C ASN A 30 10.89 17.31 5.59
N LEU A 31 11.68 16.67 4.74
CA LEU A 31 11.46 15.32 4.23
C LEU A 31 11.97 14.31 5.27
N HIS A 32 11.10 13.45 5.78
CA HIS A 32 11.53 12.33 6.63
C HIS A 32 10.99 11.01 6.11
N PRO A 33 11.75 9.91 6.20
CA PRO A 33 11.22 8.61 5.82
C PRO A 33 10.27 8.09 6.90
N VAL A 34 9.10 7.61 6.47
CA VAL A 34 8.22 6.77 7.29
C VAL A 34 8.15 5.40 6.65
N PHE A 35 8.35 4.37 7.46
CA PHE A 35 8.43 2.99 6.98
C PHE A 35 7.15 2.25 7.30
N PHE A 36 6.66 1.45 6.34
CA PHE A 36 5.61 0.48 6.62
C PHE A 36 6.24 -0.89 6.71
N GLN A 37 6.10 -1.50 7.88
CA GLN A 37 6.50 -2.87 8.10
C GLN A 37 5.25 -3.73 8.08
N ARG A 38 5.24 -4.72 7.19
CA ARG A 38 4.30 -5.83 7.27
C ARG A 38 4.97 -6.98 8.01
N THR A 39 4.31 -7.49 9.05
CA THR A 39 4.52 -8.86 9.52
C THR A 39 3.33 -9.71 9.10
N VAL A 40 3.37 -11.01 9.36
CA VAL A 40 2.30 -11.96 8.99
C VAL A 40 0.93 -11.37 9.34
N THR A 41 0.74 -10.83 10.56
CA THR A 41 -0.59 -10.42 11.03
C THR A 41 -0.73 -8.95 11.40
N VAL A 42 0.34 -8.15 11.30
CA VAL A 42 0.38 -6.77 11.83
C VAL A 42 0.96 -5.82 10.80
N ILE A 43 0.40 -4.62 10.74
CA ILE A 43 0.92 -3.50 9.95
C ILE A 43 1.42 -2.44 10.92
N LYS A 44 2.71 -2.09 10.80
CA LYS A 44 3.33 -1.05 11.61
C LYS A 44 3.75 0.12 10.75
N VAL A 45 3.58 1.32 11.30
CA VAL A 45 4.05 2.57 10.72
C VAL A 45 5.16 3.11 11.61
N TRP A 46 6.30 3.46 11.02
CA TRP A 46 7.50 3.86 11.74
C TRP A 46 7.93 5.25 11.30
N ASP A 47 8.17 6.15 12.24
CA ASP A 47 8.83 7.42 11.96
C ASP A 47 10.33 7.26 12.22
N SER A 48 11.16 7.58 11.23
CA SER A 48 12.63 7.51 11.35
C SER A 48 13.22 8.30 12.52
N ARG A 49 12.53 9.33 13.01
CA ARG A 49 12.92 10.15 14.16
C ARG A 49 12.64 9.45 15.49
N GLN A 50 11.65 8.56 15.51
CA GLN A 50 11.26 7.78 16.68
C GLN A 50 11.86 6.38 16.59
N LYS A 51 12.98 6.18 17.29
CA LYS A 51 13.65 4.88 17.34
C LYS A 51 12.83 3.88 18.17
N ASP A 52 13.04 2.60 17.85
CA ASP A 52 12.62 1.42 18.63
C ASP A 52 11.11 1.18 18.79
N THR A 53 10.25 2.16 18.46
CA THR A 53 8.80 2.06 18.62
C THR A 53 8.05 2.56 17.39
N PRO A 54 7.07 1.79 16.87
CA PRO A 54 6.23 2.26 15.77
C PRO A 54 5.29 3.37 16.24
N VAL A 55 4.99 4.33 15.37
CA VAL A 55 4.02 5.39 15.61
C VAL A 55 2.58 4.90 15.48
N VAL A 56 2.35 3.85 14.69
CA VAL A 56 1.05 3.18 14.56
C VAL A 56 1.25 1.67 14.52
N ASN A 57 0.41 0.94 15.25
CA ASN A 57 0.33 -0.52 15.24
C ASN A 57 -1.12 -0.92 14.89
N MET A 58 -1.32 -1.50 13.72
CA MET A 58 -2.62 -2.01 13.27
C MET A 58 -2.61 -3.53 13.37
N GLU A 59 -3.35 -4.04 14.35
CA GLU A 59 -3.50 -5.47 14.63
C GLU A 59 -4.99 -5.86 14.70
N PRO A 60 -5.34 -7.13 14.40
CA PRO A 60 -6.70 -7.62 14.59
C PRO A 60 -7.15 -7.44 16.03
N VAL A 61 -8.45 -7.18 16.24
CA VAL A 61 -9.01 -7.10 17.59
C VAL A 61 -8.85 -8.46 18.28
N GLU A 62 -8.68 -8.46 19.60
CA GLU A 62 -8.58 -9.70 20.35
C GLU A 62 -9.79 -10.62 20.07
N GLY A 63 -9.50 -11.88 19.70
CA GLY A 63 -10.51 -12.85 19.30
C GLY A 63 -10.85 -12.87 17.81
N GLU A 64 -10.38 -11.92 17.00
CA GLU A 64 -10.50 -11.99 15.55
C GLU A 64 -9.49 -12.94 14.92
N THR A 65 -9.89 -13.60 13.83
CA THR A 65 -8.99 -14.45 13.06
C THR A 65 -7.89 -13.61 12.43
N LYS A 66 -6.65 -13.92 12.79
CA LYS A 66 -5.48 -13.30 12.18
C LYS A 66 -5.38 -13.70 10.71
N ARG A 67 -5.17 -12.71 9.84
CA ARG A 67 -5.00 -12.88 8.40
C ARG A 67 -3.62 -12.43 7.97
N ASP A 68 -3.14 -13.07 6.92
CA ASP A 68 -1.85 -12.73 6.34
C ASP A 68 -2.06 -11.49 5.49
N CYS A 69 -1.73 -10.32 6.04
CA CYS A 69 -1.63 -9.12 5.20
C CYS A 69 -0.60 -9.45 4.10
N TRP A 70 -0.78 -9.07 2.85
CA TRP A 70 0.14 -9.36 1.72
C TRP A 70 0.78 -8.10 1.12
N THR A 71 0.06 -6.99 1.16
CA THR A 71 0.46 -5.72 0.55
C THR A 71 -0.10 -4.56 1.35
N VAL A 72 0.62 -3.44 1.36
CA VAL A 72 0.16 -2.17 1.94
C VAL A 72 0.39 -1.05 0.94
N ALA A 73 -0.40 0.01 0.98
CA ALA A 73 -0.19 1.19 0.17
C ALA A 73 -0.60 2.45 0.92
N PHE A 74 0.23 3.48 0.78
CA PHE A 74 -0.05 4.78 1.34
C PHE A 74 -0.78 5.67 0.35
N GLY A 75 -1.72 6.48 0.84
CA GLY A 75 -2.43 7.45 0.02
C GLY A 75 -3.17 8.48 0.87
N HIS A 76 -3.98 9.29 0.19
CA HIS A 76 -4.75 10.37 0.82
C HIS A 76 -3.88 11.44 1.50
N ALA A 77 -2.62 11.62 1.07
CA ALA A 77 -1.65 12.47 1.73
C ALA A 77 -1.61 13.92 1.20
N PHE A 78 -2.76 14.58 1.15
CA PHE A 78 -2.92 15.87 0.45
C PHE A 78 -2.73 17.14 1.29
N ASN A 79 -2.53 16.99 2.61
CA ASN A 79 -2.19 18.08 3.53
C ASN A 79 -1.23 17.55 4.61
N ASP A 80 -1.20 18.07 5.84
CA ASP A 80 -0.26 17.62 6.87
C ASP A 80 -0.88 16.64 7.88
N GLN A 81 -2.19 16.43 7.79
CA GLN A 81 -3.00 15.74 8.79
C GLN A 81 -3.60 14.45 8.23
N ASP A 82 -4.19 14.52 7.04
CA ASP A 82 -4.95 13.42 6.47
C ASP A 82 -4.00 12.44 5.80
N ARG A 83 -4.07 11.16 6.21
CA ARG A 83 -3.28 10.05 5.69
C ARG A 83 -4.09 8.76 5.79
N CYS A 84 -3.98 7.90 4.78
CA CYS A 84 -4.55 6.56 4.81
C CYS A 84 -3.52 5.48 4.48
N VAL A 85 -3.73 4.31 5.08
CA VAL A 85 -3.04 3.06 4.73
C VAL A 85 -4.07 2.09 4.20
N CYS A 86 -3.91 1.65 2.96
CA CYS A 86 -4.64 0.53 2.41
C CYS A 86 -3.83 -0.75 2.62
N ALA A 87 -4.48 -1.84 2.99
CA ALA A 87 -3.86 -3.15 3.17
C ALA A 87 -4.68 -4.20 2.44
N GLY A 88 -3.99 -5.10 1.74
CA GLY A 88 -4.57 -6.29 1.11
C GLY A 88 -4.13 -7.56 1.83
N TYR A 89 -4.99 -8.58 1.90
CA TYR A 89 -4.75 -9.81 2.66
C TYR A 89 -4.88 -11.08 1.79
N ASP A 90 -4.39 -12.20 2.31
CA ASP A 90 -4.39 -13.54 1.69
C ASP A 90 -5.77 -14.06 1.30
N ASN A 91 -6.79 -13.71 2.08
CA ASN A 91 -8.19 -14.10 1.86
C ASN A 91 -8.95 -13.15 0.92
N GLY A 92 -8.27 -12.13 0.37
CA GLY A 92 -8.86 -11.13 -0.51
C GLY A 92 -9.48 -9.94 0.20
N ASP A 93 -9.35 -9.80 1.52
CA ASP A 93 -9.77 -8.59 2.21
C ASP A 93 -8.89 -7.40 1.76
N ILE A 94 -9.55 -6.25 1.63
CA ILE A 94 -8.91 -4.94 1.45
C ILE A 94 -9.44 -4.05 2.56
N LYS A 95 -8.56 -3.55 3.42
CA LYS A 95 -8.89 -2.63 4.51
C LYS A 95 -8.20 -1.29 4.28
N LEU A 96 -8.94 -0.20 4.45
CA LEU A 96 -8.46 1.16 4.37
C LEU A 96 -8.54 1.79 5.76
N PHE A 97 -7.39 2.09 6.35
CA PHE A 97 -7.24 2.70 7.66
C PHE A 97 -6.99 4.21 7.50
N ASP A 98 -7.74 5.00 8.26
CA ASP A 98 -7.51 6.43 8.44
C ASP A 98 -6.57 6.62 9.63
N LEU A 99 -5.38 7.17 9.38
CA LEU A 99 -4.37 7.36 10.41
C LEU A 99 -4.61 8.59 11.28
N ARG A 100 -5.43 9.54 10.82
CA ARG A 100 -5.78 10.72 11.62
C ARG A 100 -6.79 10.35 12.69
N ASN A 101 -7.81 9.57 12.30
CA ASN A 101 -8.88 9.14 13.18
C ASN A 101 -8.59 7.77 13.85
N MET A 102 -7.48 7.13 13.47
CA MET A 102 -7.08 5.79 13.94
C MET A 102 -8.23 4.77 13.81
N ALA A 103 -8.90 4.79 12.65
CA ALA A 103 -10.12 4.05 12.42
C ALA A 103 -10.11 3.30 11.08
N LEU A 104 -10.83 2.17 11.03
CA LEU A 104 -11.14 1.51 9.76
C LEU A 104 -12.16 2.35 8.98
N ARG A 105 -11.72 2.94 7.87
CA ARG A 105 -12.53 3.81 7.02
C ARG A 105 -13.38 3.03 6.02
N TRP A 106 -12.82 1.95 5.48
CA TRP A 106 -13.50 1.11 4.49
C TRP A 106 -12.92 -0.30 4.48
N GLU A 107 -13.78 -1.27 4.18
CA GLU A 107 -13.39 -2.66 3.96
C GLU A 107 -14.19 -3.26 2.81
N THR A 108 -13.55 -4.14 2.04
CA THR A 108 -14.19 -5.00 1.05
C THR A 108 -13.45 -6.32 0.91
N ASN A 109 -14.01 -7.27 0.17
CA ASN A 109 -13.37 -8.55 -0.12
C ASN A 109 -13.48 -8.87 -1.61
N ILE A 110 -12.33 -9.05 -2.27
CA ILE A 110 -12.22 -9.36 -3.72
C ILE A 110 -12.10 -10.86 -4.00
N LYS A 111 -12.41 -11.72 -3.03
CA LYS A 111 -12.47 -13.20 -3.08
C LYS A 111 -11.13 -13.93 -3.22
N ASN A 112 -10.14 -13.30 -3.84
CA ASN A 112 -8.82 -13.85 -4.06
C ASN A 112 -7.76 -13.02 -3.34
N GLY A 113 -6.70 -13.69 -2.85
CA GLY A 113 -5.62 -13.03 -2.14
C GLY A 113 -5.04 -11.84 -2.89
N VAL A 114 -4.89 -10.72 -2.18
CA VAL A 114 -4.50 -9.42 -2.74
C VAL A 114 -2.99 -9.34 -2.84
N CYS A 115 -2.45 -9.31 -4.05
CA CYS A 115 -1.01 -9.35 -4.28
C CYS A 115 -0.37 -7.96 -4.21
N SER A 116 -1.06 -6.94 -4.70
CA SER A 116 -0.57 -5.56 -4.72
C SER A 116 -1.73 -4.59 -4.66
N VAL A 117 -1.61 -3.55 -3.83
CA VAL A 117 -2.51 -2.38 -3.85
C VAL A 117 -1.70 -1.13 -4.17
N GLU A 118 -2.28 -0.19 -4.92
CA GLU A 118 -1.63 1.10 -5.18
C GLU A 118 -2.64 2.21 -5.47
N PHE A 119 -2.48 3.34 -4.79
CA PHE A 119 -3.16 4.58 -5.15
C PHE A 119 -2.53 5.19 -6.39
N ASP A 120 -3.36 5.77 -7.26
CA ASP A 120 -2.88 6.38 -8.50
C ASP A 120 -1.93 7.57 -8.28
N ARG A 121 -2.15 8.31 -7.19
CA ARG A 121 -1.20 9.26 -6.60
C ARG A 121 -1.37 9.28 -5.10
N LYS A 122 -0.25 9.39 -4.38
CA LYS A 122 -0.21 9.24 -2.92
C LYS A 122 -0.45 10.56 -2.19
N ASP A 123 -0.04 11.66 -2.79
CA ASP A 123 0.01 13.05 -2.29
C ASP A 123 -1.23 13.90 -2.63
N ILE A 124 -2.30 13.26 -3.10
CA ILE A 124 -3.58 13.93 -3.42
C ILE A 124 -4.72 13.30 -2.63
N ASN A 125 -5.86 13.99 -2.64
CA ASN A 125 -7.10 13.38 -2.15
C ASN A 125 -7.39 12.12 -3.00
N MET A 126 -7.89 11.05 -2.38
CA MET A 126 -7.96 9.74 -3.01
C MET A 126 -8.77 9.81 -4.31
N ASN A 127 -8.18 9.35 -5.41
CA ASN A 127 -8.81 9.36 -6.72
C ASN A 127 -9.09 7.94 -7.21
N LYS A 128 -8.04 7.12 -7.40
CA LYS A 128 -8.19 5.70 -7.77
C LYS A 128 -7.31 4.83 -6.91
N LEU A 129 -7.79 3.63 -6.61
CA LEU A 129 -7.03 2.55 -6.00
C LEU A 129 -7.10 1.33 -6.91
N VAL A 130 -5.95 0.76 -7.27
CA VAL A 130 -5.89 -0.51 -7.99
C VAL A 130 -5.48 -1.61 -7.03
N ALA A 131 -6.19 -2.73 -7.05
CA ALA A 131 -5.84 -3.94 -6.32
C ALA A 131 -5.68 -5.10 -7.29
N THR A 132 -4.55 -5.78 -7.25
CA THR A 132 -4.28 -6.98 -8.04
C THR A 132 -4.44 -8.22 -7.18
N SER A 133 -4.83 -9.33 -7.79
CA SER A 133 -5.05 -10.59 -7.06
C SER A 133 -4.44 -11.79 -7.76
N LEU A 134 -4.54 -12.92 -7.06
CA LEU A 134 -4.43 -14.24 -7.66
C LEU A 134 -5.43 -14.40 -8.84
N GLU A 135 -5.20 -15.44 -9.65
CA GLU A 135 -6.04 -15.81 -10.81
C GLU A 135 -6.14 -14.78 -11.94
N GLY A 136 -5.21 -13.82 -11.98
CA GLY A 136 -5.06 -12.93 -13.12
C GLY A 136 -6.08 -11.79 -13.17
N LYS A 137 -6.69 -11.45 -12.03
CA LYS A 137 -7.70 -10.40 -11.91
C LYS A 137 -7.13 -9.17 -11.21
N PHE A 138 -7.59 -7.99 -11.61
CA PHE A 138 -7.42 -6.76 -10.85
C PHE A 138 -8.73 -5.98 -10.74
N HIS A 139 -8.79 -5.07 -9.77
CA HIS A 139 -9.91 -4.20 -9.47
C HIS A 139 -9.43 -2.76 -9.47
N VAL A 140 -10.21 -1.85 -10.07
CA VAL A 140 -10.00 -0.41 -9.99
C VAL A 140 -11.18 0.20 -9.25
N PHE A 141 -10.91 0.82 -8.11
CA PHE A 141 -11.91 1.48 -7.27
C PHE A 141 -11.88 3.00 -7.51
N ASP A 142 -13.06 3.60 -7.68
CA ASP A 142 -13.21 5.07 -7.63
C ASP A 142 -13.25 5.51 -6.17
N MET A 143 -12.16 6.11 -5.70
CA MET A 143 -11.98 6.46 -4.29
C MET A 143 -12.53 7.85 -3.93
N ARG A 144 -13.16 8.56 -4.88
CA ARG A 144 -13.68 9.90 -4.65
C ARG A 144 -15.04 9.90 -3.97
N THR A 145 -15.85 8.87 -4.21
CA THR A 145 -17.24 8.80 -3.74
C THR A 145 -17.47 7.51 -2.96
N GLN A 146 -17.52 7.63 -1.64
CA GLN A 146 -17.79 6.50 -0.74
C GLN A 146 -19.28 6.44 -0.39
N HIS A 147 -19.96 5.36 -0.76
CA HIS A 147 -21.31 5.09 -0.25
C HIS A 147 -21.23 4.49 1.17
N PRO A 148 -22.03 4.96 2.15
CA PRO A 148 -21.91 4.53 3.55
C PRO A 148 -21.95 3.01 3.78
N THR A 149 -22.79 2.29 3.01
CA THR A 149 -22.95 0.83 3.16
C THR A 149 -22.42 0.00 1.98
N LYS A 150 -22.17 0.63 0.83
CA LYS A 150 -21.73 -0.09 -0.40
C LYS A 150 -20.24 0.11 -0.67
N GLY A 151 -19.60 1.04 0.03
CA GLY A 151 -18.20 1.38 -0.18
C GLY A 151 -17.99 2.13 -1.49
N PHE A 152 -16.87 1.82 -2.15
CA PHE A 152 -16.47 2.44 -3.41
C PHE A 152 -16.95 1.63 -4.62
N ALA A 153 -17.34 2.35 -5.68
CA ALA A 153 -17.61 1.73 -6.97
C ALA A 153 -16.32 1.15 -7.57
N SER A 154 -16.42 0.03 -8.27
CA SER A 154 -15.26 -0.57 -8.94
C SER A 154 -15.60 -1.24 -10.25
N VAL A 155 -14.57 -1.38 -11.08
CA VAL A 155 -14.53 -2.27 -12.25
C VAL A 155 -13.45 -3.31 -12.03
N SER A 156 -13.63 -4.51 -12.59
CA SER A 156 -12.65 -5.58 -12.51
C SER A 156 -12.38 -6.21 -13.86
N GLU A 157 -11.13 -6.55 -14.12
CA GLU A 157 -10.68 -7.10 -15.39
C GLU A 157 -9.85 -8.38 -15.17
N LYS A 158 -10.08 -9.40 -16.01
CA LYS A 158 -9.25 -10.62 -16.02
C LYS A 158 -8.15 -10.47 -17.07
N ALA A 159 -7.08 -9.81 -16.68
CA ALA A 159 -6.00 -9.38 -17.56
C ALA A 159 -4.90 -10.41 -17.81
N HIS A 160 -4.69 -11.36 -16.90
CA HIS A 160 -3.62 -12.35 -17.02
C HIS A 160 -4.18 -13.77 -16.88
N LYS A 161 -3.46 -14.78 -17.41
CA LYS A 161 -3.78 -16.20 -17.18
C LYS A 161 -3.24 -16.73 -15.84
N SER A 162 -2.40 -15.96 -15.17
CA SER A 162 -1.74 -16.25 -13.90
C SER A 162 -1.84 -15.06 -12.95
N THR A 163 -1.42 -15.22 -11.69
CA THR A 163 -1.38 -14.17 -10.66
C THR A 163 -0.83 -12.84 -11.20
N ILE A 164 -1.45 -11.73 -10.82
CA ILE A 164 -0.91 -10.39 -11.07
C ILE A 164 -0.16 -9.95 -9.82
N TRP A 165 1.16 -10.00 -9.86
CA TRP A 165 2.02 -9.73 -8.70
C TRP A 165 2.11 -8.26 -8.33
N GLN A 166 2.03 -7.37 -9.31
CA GLN A 166 2.28 -5.96 -9.08
C GLN A 166 1.40 -5.08 -9.97
N VAL A 167 0.95 -3.96 -9.41
CA VAL A 167 0.53 -2.77 -10.16
C VAL A 167 1.51 -1.62 -9.89
N ARG A 168 1.80 -0.82 -10.92
CA ARG A 168 2.53 0.46 -10.81
C ARG A 168 1.92 1.51 -11.73
N HIS A 169 1.42 2.60 -11.17
CA HIS A 169 0.99 3.79 -11.90
C HIS A 169 2.19 4.58 -12.42
N LEU A 170 2.03 5.21 -13.59
CA LEU A 170 3.01 6.11 -14.14
C LEU A 170 3.00 7.42 -13.34
N PRO A 171 4.10 7.83 -12.67
CA PRO A 171 4.09 9.03 -11.84
C PRO A 171 3.68 10.30 -12.59
N GLN A 172 4.10 10.41 -13.86
CA GLN A 172 3.80 11.54 -14.74
C GLN A 172 2.32 11.59 -15.16
N ASN A 173 1.65 10.43 -15.22
CA ASN A 173 0.25 10.36 -15.64
C ASN A 173 -0.50 9.25 -14.87
N ARG A 174 -1.30 9.67 -13.88
CA ARG A 174 -2.07 8.80 -12.98
C ARG A 174 -3.11 7.93 -13.68
N ASP A 175 -3.46 8.24 -14.92
CA ASP A 175 -4.43 7.44 -15.68
C ASP A 175 -3.77 6.21 -16.30
N ILE A 176 -2.44 6.18 -16.37
CA ILE A 176 -1.68 5.07 -16.94
C ILE A 176 -1.10 4.23 -15.80
N PHE A 177 -1.24 2.91 -15.88
CA PHE A 177 -0.60 1.97 -14.97
C PHE A 177 -0.20 0.68 -15.68
N MET A 178 0.76 -0.02 -15.11
CA MET A 178 1.24 -1.31 -15.61
C MET A 178 0.95 -2.41 -14.60
N THR A 179 0.57 -3.60 -15.10
CA THR A 179 0.44 -4.81 -14.31
C THR A 179 1.52 -5.83 -14.69
N ALA A 180 2.12 -6.49 -13.70
CA ALA A 180 3.12 -7.53 -13.90
C ALA A 180 2.56 -8.90 -13.51
N GLY A 181 2.47 -9.81 -14.48
CA GLY A 181 1.92 -11.16 -14.28
C GLY A 181 2.97 -12.21 -13.95
N GLY A 182 2.53 -13.30 -13.32
CA GLY A 182 3.39 -14.43 -12.97
C GLY A 182 3.93 -15.24 -14.14
N ALA A 183 3.44 -14.98 -15.36
CA ALA A 183 4.00 -15.56 -16.58
C ALA A 183 5.13 -14.71 -17.20
N GLY A 184 5.59 -13.66 -16.50
CA GLY A 184 6.61 -12.73 -17.00
C GLY A 184 6.09 -11.69 -17.99
N ASN A 185 4.76 -11.61 -18.16
CA ASN A 185 4.13 -10.64 -19.06
C ASN A 185 3.79 -9.33 -18.34
N LEU A 186 3.91 -8.22 -19.07
CA LEU A 186 3.55 -6.88 -18.62
C LEU A 186 2.41 -6.34 -19.49
N HIS A 187 1.39 -5.75 -18.88
CA HIS A 187 0.33 -5.05 -19.60
C HIS A 187 0.28 -3.60 -19.16
N LEU A 188 0.18 -2.67 -20.12
CA LEU A 188 0.00 -1.25 -19.88
C LEU A 188 -1.47 -0.87 -20.12
N TRP A 189 -2.04 -0.12 -19.18
CA TRP A 189 -3.45 0.25 -19.13
C TRP A 189 -3.63 1.76 -19.12
N LYS A 190 -4.81 2.22 -19.56
CA LYS A 190 -5.26 3.61 -19.49
C LYS A 190 -6.76 3.68 -19.21
#